data_AF-A0A146FTR0-F1
#
_entry.id   AF-A0A146FTR0-F1
#
_cell.length_a   1.000
_cell.length_b   1.000
_cell.length_c   1.000
_cell.angle_alpha   90.00
_cell.angle_beta   90.00
_cell.angle_gamma   90.00
#
_symmetry.space_group_name_H-M   'P 1'
#
loop_
_entity.id
_entity.type
_entity.pdbx_description
1 polymer ?
#
loop_
_entity_poly.entity_id
_entity_poly.type
_entity_poly.pdbx_seq_one_letter_code
_entity_poly.pdbx_strand_id
1 'polypeptide(L)'
;MLHFTKGVQILRERLTGVDLRTKISDFTVRTVLMLAMTAHLMGESEVAQKHMEGIRTIMDLRGGLRLFESQKILIELFRWDLGLALQNNTTPIFFRDTFLEPLTPFPTIFNPTPSQTNNPQLHLDPTLKTTFHVLQNFCTLINTSITETPQRRLTPDIMPSTLSSVMYRLLQLPFPPNSNNETFRLGLLTFCHHTFLQWQDKTLPFVFFPASYQPHLLSFMGQCQQHPDDAGEDEGEDSLELILWLLMVGILALPPLPAFQGTDLWLRGCLREWLERVGIRTWGELREIMKRFLWVDLMHDFAGEGVFGDVLKV
;
A
#
# COMPACT_ATOMS: atom_id res chain seq x y z
N MET A 1 15.74 21.52 16.57
CA MET A 1 14.85 22.58 17.10
C MET A 1 15.00 23.91 16.35
N LEU A 2 16.21 24.48 16.20
CA LEU A 2 16.44 25.77 15.52
C LEU A 2 15.90 25.86 14.07
N HIS A 3 16.12 24.82 13.25
CA HIS A 3 15.62 24.79 11.86
C HIS A 3 14.09 24.70 11.76
N PHE A 4 13.44 24.03 12.72
CA PHE A 4 11.97 23.92 12.77
C PHE A 4 11.34 25.27 13.06
N THR A 5 11.79 25.96 14.11
CA THR A 5 11.30 27.30 14.48
C THR A 5 11.49 28.29 13.35
N LYS A 6 12.66 28.28 12.69
CA LYS A 6 12.94 29.14 11.53
C LYS A 6 12.05 28.81 10.33
N GLY A 7 11.78 27.53 10.07
CA GLY A 7 10.86 27.08 9.03
C GLY A 7 9.42 27.55 9.26
N VAL A 8 8.93 27.43 10.49
CA VAL A 8 7.60 27.92 10.88
C VAL A 8 7.51 29.45 10.78
N GLN A 9 8.56 30.17 11.16
CA GLN A 9 8.61 31.63 11.01
C GLN A 9 8.50 32.05 9.54
N ILE A 10 9.33 31.48 8.66
CA ILE A 10 9.30 31.77 7.22
C ILE A 10 7.93 31.42 6.63
N LEU A 11 7.37 30.28 7.01
CA LEU A 11 6.04 29.87 6.56
C LEU A 11 4.98 30.89 6.99
N ARG A 12 5.02 31.36 8.25
CA ARG A 12 4.10 32.38 8.76
C ARG A 12 4.20 33.66 7.95
N GLU A 13 5.41 34.19 7.75
CA GLU A 13 5.66 35.40 6.96
C GLU A 13 5.06 35.28 5.54
N ARG A 14 5.24 34.11 4.89
CA ARG A 14 4.67 33.82 3.56
C ARG A 14 3.13 33.80 3.58
N LEU A 15 2.53 33.12 4.56
CA LEU A 15 1.08 32.97 4.65
C LEU A 15 0.36 34.28 5.02
N THR A 16 1.01 35.13 5.83
CA THR A 16 0.51 36.46 6.20
C THR A 16 0.75 37.53 5.14
N GLY A 17 1.65 37.29 4.17
CA GLY A 17 1.90 38.19 3.05
C GLY A 17 0.67 38.43 2.18
N VAL A 18 0.71 39.43 1.30
CA VAL A 18 -0.43 39.75 0.40
C VAL A 18 -0.39 38.90 -0.88
N ASP A 19 0.79 38.46 -1.30
CA ASP A 19 0.96 37.73 -2.56
C ASP A 19 0.41 36.30 -2.49
N LEU A 20 -0.73 36.09 -3.18
CA LEU A 20 -1.36 34.78 -3.29
C LEU A 20 -0.43 33.75 -3.94
N ARG A 21 0.37 34.13 -4.94
CA ARG A 21 1.26 33.18 -5.64
C ARG A 21 2.29 32.56 -4.70
N THR A 22 2.83 33.36 -3.79
CA THR A 22 3.74 32.89 -2.74
C THR A 22 3.05 31.93 -1.76
N LYS A 23 1.79 32.20 -1.37
CA LYS A 23 1.01 31.31 -0.48
C LYS A 23 0.73 29.96 -1.11
N ILE A 24 0.43 29.97 -2.41
CA ILE A 24 0.10 28.76 -3.15
C ILE A 24 1.29 28.20 -3.92
N SER A 25 2.54 28.52 -3.62
CA SER A 25 3.69 27.99 -4.36
C SER A 25 4.13 26.59 -3.92
N ASP A 26 4.82 25.83 -4.79
CA ASP A 26 5.26 24.45 -4.49
C ASP A 26 6.15 24.39 -3.27
N PHE A 27 6.94 25.44 -3.08
CA PHE A 27 7.74 25.64 -1.88
C PHE A 27 6.89 25.69 -0.60
N THR A 28 5.76 26.42 -0.62
CA THR A 28 4.88 26.52 0.55
C THR A 28 4.24 25.18 0.86
N VAL A 29 3.74 24.48 -0.16
CA VAL A 29 3.18 23.11 -0.01
C VAL A 29 4.22 22.16 0.56
N ARG A 30 5.44 22.14 0.00
CA ARG A 30 6.52 21.29 0.50
C ARG A 30 6.89 21.61 1.94
N THR A 31 6.89 22.89 2.32
CA THR A 31 7.17 23.30 3.71
C THR A 31 6.10 22.78 4.66
N VAL A 32 4.82 22.94 4.32
CA VAL A 32 3.72 22.42 5.15
C VAL A 32 3.74 20.88 5.19
N LEU A 33 4.05 20.22 4.07
CA LEU A 33 4.18 18.76 4.01
C LEU A 33 5.28 18.26 4.94
N MET A 34 6.45 18.91 4.95
CA MET A 34 7.53 18.56 5.89
C MET A 34 7.12 18.75 7.37
N LEU A 35 6.26 19.73 7.68
CA LEU A 35 5.71 19.89 9.03
C LEU A 35 4.74 18.76 9.37
N ALA A 36 3.85 18.39 8.45
CA ALA A 36 2.95 17.25 8.59
C ALA A 36 3.73 15.96 8.87
N MET A 37 4.76 15.71 8.06
CA MET A 37 5.68 14.58 8.22
C MET A 37 6.37 14.57 9.58
N THR A 38 6.85 15.74 10.03
CA THR A 38 7.56 15.86 11.31
C THR A 38 6.62 15.55 12.47
N ALA A 39 5.43 16.15 12.48
CA ALA A 39 4.40 15.87 13.49
C ALA A 39 4.04 14.38 13.51
N HIS A 40 3.84 13.80 12.33
CA HIS A 40 3.50 12.38 12.19
C HIS A 40 4.58 11.46 12.76
N LEU A 41 5.85 11.73 12.44
CA LEU A 41 6.98 10.97 12.97
C LEU A 41 7.19 11.15 14.47
N MET A 42 6.66 12.23 15.05
CA MET A 42 6.65 12.46 16.50
C MET A 42 5.43 11.81 17.20
N GLY A 43 4.56 11.12 16.44
CA GLY A 43 3.33 10.53 16.97
C GLY A 43 2.20 11.55 17.18
N GLU A 44 2.35 12.78 16.69
CA GLU A 44 1.35 13.85 16.78
C GLU A 44 0.36 13.77 15.60
N SER A 45 -0.37 12.66 15.47
CA SER A 45 -1.27 12.40 14.33
C SER A 45 -2.29 13.52 14.09
N GLU A 46 -2.85 14.10 15.16
CA GLU A 46 -3.81 15.22 15.04
C GLU A 46 -3.16 16.49 14.46
N VAL A 47 -1.90 16.77 14.83
CA VAL A 47 -1.14 17.91 14.31
C VAL A 47 -0.77 17.66 12.85
N ALA A 48 -0.37 16.44 12.50
CA ALA A 48 -0.11 16.03 11.12
C ALA A 48 -1.35 16.21 10.24
N GLN A 49 -2.52 15.79 10.73
CA GLN A 49 -3.79 15.96 10.03
C GLN A 49 -4.12 17.44 9.77
N LYS A 50 -3.97 18.32 10.78
CA LYS A 50 -4.18 19.77 10.60
C LYS A 50 -3.28 20.37 9.53
N HIS A 51 -2.03 19.93 9.45
CA HIS A 51 -1.14 20.36 8.37
C HIS A 51 -1.61 19.88 6.99
N MET A 52 -2.10 18.64 6.88
CA MET A 52 -2.66 18.11 5.63
C MET A 52 -3.95 18.82 5.20
N GLU A 53 -4.83 19.19 6.13
CA GLU A 53 -6.01 20.03 5.87
C GLU A 53 -5.60 21.43 5.38
N GLY A 54 -4.52 21.99 5.92
CA GLY A 54 -3.90 23.20 5.40
C GLY A 54 -3.42 23.05 3.96
N ILE A 55 -2.80 21.92 3.62
CA ILE A 55 -2.38 21.62 2.23
C ILE A 55 -3.60 21.50 1.31
N ARG A 56 -4.68 20.83 1.73
CA ARG A 56 -5.94 20.76 0.97
C ARG A 56 -6.45 22.16 0.64
N THR A 57 -6.48 23.06 1.63
CA THR A 57 -6.89 24.45 1.42
C THR A 57 -6.01 25.16 0.38
N ILE A 58 -4.69 24.94 0.42
CA ILE A 58 -3.77 25.49 -0.58
C ILE A 58 -4.07 24.89 -1.96
N MET A 59 -4.38 23.60 -2.06
CA MET A 59 -4.73 22.94 -3.33
C MET A 59 -6.03 23.47 -3.93
N ASP A 60 -7.06 23.70 -3.09
CA ASP A 60 -8.32 24.30 -3.53
C ASP A 60 -8.09 25.69 -4.14
N LEU A 61 -7.28 26.51 -3.47
CA LEU A 61 -6.91 27.84 -3.97
C LEU A 61 -6.08 27.81 -5.25
N ARG A 62 -5.35 26.73 -5.52
CA ARG A 62 -4.63 26.53 -6.78
C ARG A 62 -5.53 26.14 -7.94
N GLY A 63 -6.69 25.53 -7.66
CA GLY A 63 -7.51 24.86 -8.67
C GLY A 63 -7.22 23.36 -8.80
N GLY A 64 -6.67 22.73 -7.75
CA GLY A 64 -6.54 21.27 -7.62
C GLY A 64 -5.12 20.71 -7.73
N LEU A 65 -5.04 19.38 -7.78
CA LEU A 65 -3.79 18.61 -7.67
C LEU A 65 -2.90 18.61 -8.93
N ARG A 66 -3.38 19.09 -10.07
CA ARG A 66 -2.68 18.93 -11.37
C ARG A 66 -1.64 20.02 -11.67
N LEU A 67 -1.42 20.95 -10.74
CA LEU A 67 -0.66 22.18 -10.97
C LEU A 67 0.69 22.21 -10.25
N PHE A 68 1.37 21.07 -10.16
CA PHE A 68 2.72 20.99 -9.58
C PHE A 68 3.79 21.01 -10.66
N GLU A 69 4.91 21.68 -10.37
CA GLU A 69 6.08 21.73 -11.26
C GLU A 69 6.81 20.38 -11.32
N SER A 70 6.68 19.55 -10.27
CA SER A 70 7.35 18.26 -10.16
C SER A 70 6.42 17.16 -9.64
N GLN A 71 6.42 16.02 -10.32
CA GLN A 71 5.70 14.80 -9.88
C GLN A 71 6.17 14.27 -8.51
N LYS A 72 7.38 14.63 -8.07
CA LYS A 72 7.92 14.20 -6.77
C LYS A 72 7.07 14.70 -5.60
N ILE A 73 6.53 15.91 -5.71
CA ILE A 73 5.71 16.48 -4.62
C ILE A 73 4.36 15.75 -4.53
N LEU A 74 3.82 15.28 -5.64
CA LEU A 74 2.59 14.48 -5.69
C LEU A 74 2.80 13.11 -5.08
N ILE A 75 3.92 12.44 -5.38
CA ILE A 75 4.27 11.16 -4.76
C ILE A 75 4.32 11.31 -3.24
N GLU A 76 5.06 12.30 -2.73
CA GLU A 76 5.15 12.53 -1.28
C GLU A 76 3.77 12.87 -0.71
N LEU A 77 3.02 13.79 -1.32
CA LEU A 77 1.70 14.18 -0.86
C LEU A 77 0.76 12.96 -0.74
N PHE A 78 0.69 12.12 -1.76
CA PHE A 78 -0.14 10.91 -1.74
C PHE A 78 0.36 9.89 -0.73
N ARG A 79 1.68 9.66 -0.65
CA ARG A 79 2.24 8.72 0.35
C ARG A 79 1.87 9.14 1.77
N TRP A 80 1.94 10.43 2.08
CA TRP A 80 1.61 10.94 3.42
C TRP A 80 0.11 10.93 3.70
N ASP A 81 -0.73 11.33 2.75
CA ASP A 81 -2.18 11.27 2.91
C ASP A 81 -2.68 9.82 3.10
N LEU A 82 -2.26 8.91 2.22
CA LEU A 82 -2.60 7.48 2.29
C LEU A 82 -2.01 6.80 3.52
N GLY A 83 -0.77 7.14 3.87
CA GLY A 83 -0.08 6.62 5.06
C GLY A 83 -0.79 7.03 6.35
N LEU A 84 -1.14 8.32 6.48
CA LEU A 84 -1.92 8.82 7.62
C LEU A 84 -3.29 8.15 7.73
N ALA A 85 -3.98 7.99 6.60
CA ALA A 85 -5.29 7.34 6.54
C ALA A 85 -5.22 5.88 7.02
N LEU A 86 -4.29 5.10 6.46
CA LEU A 86 -4.09 3.71 6.87
C LEU A 86 -3.68 3.61 8.35
N GLN A 87 -2.68 4.37 8.77
CA GLN A 87 -2.13 4.25 10.12
C GLN A 87 -3.09 4.68 11.22
N ASN A 88 -4.07 5.55 10.93
CA ASN A 88 -5.08 5.95 11.90
C ASN A 88 -6.45 5.30 11.64
N ASN A 89 -6.57 4.41 10.64
CA ASN A 89 -7.83 3.84 10.18
C ASN A 89 -8.89 4.91 9.86
N THR A 90 -8.47 5.98 9.18
CA THR A 90 -9.31 7.11 8.75
C THR A 90 -9.42 7.17 7.23
N THR A 91 -10.23 8.10 6.72
CA THR A 91 -10.33 8.36 5.28
C THR A 91 -9.24 9.36 4.84
N PRO A 92 -8.64 9.17 3.65
CA PRO A 92 -7.75 10.18 3.06
C PRO A 92 -8.43 11.55 2.89
N ILE A 93 -7.64 12.62 2.87
CA ILE A 93 -8.13 13.99 2.66
C ILE A 93 -8.39 14.25 1.18
N PHE A 94 -7.57 13.69 0.29
CA PHE A 94 -7.79 13.79 -1.15
C PHE A 94 -8.74 12.71 -1.66
N PHE A 95 -9.48 13.04 -2.71
CA PHE A 95 -10.48 12.18 -3.37
C PHE A 95 -11.63 11.74 -2.46
N ARG A 96 -11.83 12.39 -1.30
CA ARG A 96 -12.84 11.99 -0.30
C ARG A 96 -14.27 12.08 -0.83
N ASP A 97 -14.55 13.11 -1.61
CA ASP A 97 -15.82 13.27 -2.32
C ASP A 97 -15.59 12.98 -3.80
N THR A 98 -16.02 11.79 -4.25
CA THR A 98 -15.81 11.34 -5.63
C THR A 98 -16.67 12.08 -6.65
N PHE A 99 -17.70 12.82 -6.21
CA PHE A 99 -18.50 13.68 -7.08
C PHE A 99 -17.73 14.98 -7.39
N LEU A 100 -17.08 15.57 -6.39
CA LEU A 100 -16.29 16.80 -6.55
C LEU A 100 -14.87 16.53 -7.07
N GLU A 101 -14.26 15.42 -6.64
CA GLU A 101 -12.90 15.01 -6.97
C GLU A 101 -12.89 13.53 -7.41
N PRO A 102 -13.27 13.24 -8.67
CA PRO A 102 -13.32 11.87 -9.18
C PRO A 102 -11.98 11.15 -9.05
N LEU A 103 -12.03 9.86 -8.71
CA LEU A 103 -10.86 9.01 -8.65
C LEU A 103 -10.12 9.01 -10.00
N THR A 104 -8.79 8.98 -9.91
CA THR A 104 -7.94 8.91 -11.11
C THR A 104 -8.25 7.62 -11.87
N PRO A 105 -8.46 7.68 -13.20
CA PRO A 105 -8.67 6.49 -14.01
C PRO A 105 -7.42 5.61 -13.99
N PHE A 106 -7.60 4.31 -14.26
CA PHE A 106 -6.46 3.42 -14.36
C PHE A 106 -5.56 3.83 -15.54
N PRO A 107 -4.24 3.91 -15.33
CA PRO A 107 -3.30 4.23 -16.40
C PRO A 107 -3.34 3.18 -17.50
N THR A 108 -3.41 3.61 -18.76
CA THR A 108 -3.42 2.72 -19.92
C THR A 108 -2.14 1.90 -20.08
N ILE A 109 -1.03 2.37 -19.50
CA ILE A 109 0.24 1.61 -19.41
C ILE A 109 0.10 0.32 -18.59
N PHE A 110 -0.92 0.24 -17.72
CA PHE A 110 -1.25 -0.95 -16.95
C PHE A 110 -2.44 -1.72 -17.54
N ASN A 111 -2.78 -1.49 -18.82
CA ASN A 111 -3.80 -2.32 -19.46
C ASN A 111 -3.29 -3.77 -19.56
N PRO A 112 -4.08 -4.76 -19.13
CA PRO A 112 -3.69 -6.16 -19.20
C PRO A 112 -3.47 -6.58 -20.65
N THR A 113 -2.29 -7.12 -20.95
CA THR A 113 -2.09 -7.89 -22.17
C THR A 113 -2.84 -9.23 -22.02
N PRO A 114 -3.60 -9.68 -23.03
CA PRO A 114 -4.46 -10.88 -22.93
C PRO A 114 -3.73 -12.19 -22.57
N SER A 115 -2.40 -12.21 -22.63
CA SER A 115 -1.58 -13.43 -22.54
C SER A 115 -0.91 -13.66 -21.18
N GLN A 116 -1.16 -12.83 -20.15
CA GLN A 116 -0.44 -12.90 -18.86
C GLN A 116 -1.33 -12.85 -17.61
N THR A 117 -2.66 -12.89 -17.75
CA THR A 117 -3.56 -12.77 -16.59
C THR A 117 -3.70 -14.11 -15.86
N ASN A 118 -2.82 -14.36 -14.90
CA ASN A 118 -3.08 -15.33 -13.83
C ASN A 118 -4.21 -14.76 -12.98
N ASN A 119 -5.43 -15.18 -13.28
CA ASN A 119 -6.59 -14.84 -12.47
C ASN A 119 -6.68 -15.86 -11.35
N PRO A 120 -6.61 -15.45 -10.08
CA PRO A 120 -7.13 -16.33 -9.04
C PRO A 120 -8.59 -16.65 -9.38
N GLN A 121 -8.98 -17.92 -9.32
CA GLN A 121 -10.36 -18.40 -9.49
C GLN A 121 -11.26 -17.99 -8.30
N LEU A 122 -10.93 -16.90 -7.61
CA LEU A 122 -11.77 -16.29 -6.59
C LEU A 122 -12.84 -15.43 -7.27
N HIS A 123 -14.09 -15.57 -6.81
CA HIS A 123 -15.20 -14.69 -7.18
C HIS A 123 -15.00 -13.28 -6.60
N LEU A 124 -14.23 -12.45 -7.33
CA LEU A 124 -13.92 -11.08 -6.96
C LEU A 124 -14.86 -10.06 -7.62
N ASP A 125 -15.13 -8.98 -6.90
CA ASP A 125 -15.77 -7.78 -7.44
C ASP A 125 -15.01 -7.28 -8.69
N PRO A 126 -15.70 -6.86 -9.78
CA PRO A 126 -15.05 -6.44 -11.02
C PRO A 126 -14.06 -5.28 -10.85
N THR A 127 -14.35 -4.33 -9.95
CA THR A 127 -13.47 -3.20 -9.67
C THR A 127 -12.23 -3.66 -8.91
N LEU A 128 -12.40 -4.53 -7.92
CA LEU A 128 -11.30 -5.12 -7.18
C LEU A 128 -10.39 -5.96 -8.10
N LYS A 129 -10.99 -6.79 -8.96
CA LYS A 129 -10.28 -7.57 -9.97
C LYS A 129 -9.47 -6.66 -10.90
N THR A 130 -10.06 -5.59 -11.43
CA THR A 130 -9.34 -4.63 -12.28
C THR A 130 -8.19 -3.96 -11.51
N THR A 131 -8.41 -3.61 -10.25
CA THR A 131 -7.38 -3.00 -9.38
C THR A 131 -6.19 -3.94 -9.17
N PHE A 132 -6.45 -5.23 -8.96
CA PHE A 132 -5.43 -6.26 -8.86
C PHE A 132 -4.62 -6.41 -10.16
N HIS A 133 -5.27 -6.44 -11.33
CA HIS A 133 -4.56 -6.51 -12.62
C HIS A 133 -3.63 -5.33 -12.85
N VAL A 134 -4.05 -4.13 -12.44
CA VAL A 134 -3.20 -2.94 -12.53
C VAL A 134 -1.95 -3.09 -11.67
N LEU A 135 -2.08 -3.64 -10.46
CA LEU A 135 -0.94 -3.93 -9.60
C LEU A 135 -0.06 -5.08 -10.14
N GLN A 136 -0.64 -6.12 -10.74
CA GLN A 136 0.12 -7.20 -11.40
C GLN A 136 0.96 -6.63 -12.53
N ASN A 137 0.35 -5.82 -13.41
CA ASN A 137 1.05 -5.17 -14.51
C ASN A 137 2.14 -4.21 -14.02
N PHE A 138 1.90 -3.50 -12.92
CA PHE A 138 2.96 -2.74 -12.25
C PHE A 138 4.12 -3.65 -11.83
N CYS A 139 3.87 -4.76 -11.12
CA CYS A 139 4.93 -5.69 -10.68
C CYS A 139 5.71 -6.25 -11.88
N THR A 140 5.01 -6.71 -12.92
CA THR A 140 5.61 -7.22 -14.15
C THR A 140 6.47 -6.16 -14.84
N LEU A 141 5.97 -4.92 -14.96
CA LEU A 141 6.72 -3.82 -15.56
C LEU A 141 7.99 -3.50 -14.78
N ILE A 142 7.92 -3.45 -13.45
CA ILE A 142 9.11 -3.24 -12.61
C ILE A 142 10.12 -4.38 -12.80
N ASN A 143 9.69 -5.64 -12.66
CA ASN A 143 10.56 -6.81 -12.74
C ASN A 143 11.22 -6.96 -14.13
N THR A 144 10.48 -6.70 -15.21
CA THR A 144 11.01 -6.75 -16.59
C THR A 144 11.92 -5.57 -16.91
N SER A 145 11.58 -4.35 -16.46
CA SER A 145 12.42 -3.17 -16.69
C SER A 145 13.82 -3.30 -16.07
N ILE A 146 13.91 -3.98 -14.92
CA ILE A 146 15.16 -4.24 -14.21
C ILE A 146 16.01 -5.29 -14.94
N THR A 147 15.37 -6.33 -15.49
CA THR A 147 16.06 -7.49 -16.07
C THR A 147 16.42 -7.31 -17.54
N GLU A 148 15.55 -6.71 -18.35
CA GLU A 148 15.71 -6.67 -19.81
C GLU A 148 16.39 -5.39 -20.32
N THR A 149 16.21 -4.24 -19.64
CA THR A 149 16.83 -2.96 -20.06
C THR A 149 17.01 -2.01 -18.87
N PRO A 150 18.08 -2.14 -18.06
CA PRO A 150 18.33 -1.25 -16.90
C PRO A 150 18.47 0.24 -17.26
N GLN A 151 18.59 0.58 -18.55
CA GLN A 151 18.66 1.95 -19.07
C GLN A 151 17.29 2.54 -19.43
N ARG A 152 16.24 1.72 -19.56
CA ARG A 152 14.87 2.19 -19.82
C ARG A 152 14.28 2.67 -18.51
N ARG A 153 14.44 3.97 -18.25
CA ARG A 153 13.87 4.61 -17.07
C ARG A 153 12.36 4.42 -17.08
N LEU A 154 11.83 3.86 -16.00
CA LEU A 154 10.40 3.88 -15.69
C LEU A 154 9.89 5.30 -15.87
N THR A 155 8.72 5.46 -16.50
CA THR A 155 8.16 6.79 -16.69
C THR A 155 7.90 7.43 -15.32
N PRO A 156 8.22 8.72 -15.14
CA PRO A 156 8.21 9.38 -13.84
C PRO A 156 6.81 9.49 -13.19
N ASP A 157 5.77 9.14 -13.94
CA ASP A 157 4.36 9.15 -13.60
C ASP A 157 3.82 7.81 -13.08
N ILE A 158 4.56 6.70 -13.22
CA ILE A 158 4.12 5.36 -12.78
C ILE A 158 3.71 5.36 -11.31
N MET A 159 4.59 5.83 -10.42
CA MET A 159 4.33 5.85 -8.97
C MET A 159 3.13 6.72 -8.56
N PRO A 160 3.07 8.02 -8.91
CA PRO A 160 1.93 8.87 -8.51
C PRO A 160 0.62 8.41 -9.16
N SER A 161 0.67 7.81 -10.36
CA SER A 161 -0.51 7.26 -11.01
C SER A 161 -1.00 5.98 -10.32
N THR A 162 -0.11 5.08 -9.91
CA THR A 162 -0.48 3.89 -9.12
C THR A 162 -1.08 4.31 -7.79
N LEU A 163 -0.41 5.19 -7.03
CA LEU A 163 -0.93 5.70 -5.74
C LEU A 163 -2.35 6.30 -5.90
N SER A 164 -2.53 7.20 -6.88
CA SER A 164 -3.80 7.93 -7.07
C SER A 164 -4.94 7.07 -7.63
N SER A 165 -4.66 6.09 -8.50
CA SER A 165 -5.69 5.26 -9.15
C SER A 165 -6.02 3.96 -8.42
N VAL A 166 -5.07 3.41 -7.67
CA VAL A 166 -5.19 2.12 -6.95
C VAL A 166 -5.46 2.34 -5.47
N MET A 167 -4.56 3.00 -4.73
CA MET A 167 -4.66 3.00 -3.25
C MET A 167 -5.86 3.80 -2.73
N TYR A 168 -6.13 4.98 -3.28
CA TYR A 168 -7.34 5.74 -2.93
C TYR A 168 -8.61 4.95 -3.23
N ARG A 169 -8.65 4.23 -4.37
CA ARG A 169 -9.78 3.40 -4.75
C ARG A 169 -9.97 2.22 -3.79
N LEU A 170 -8.88 1.52 -3.42
CA LEU A 170 -8.93 0.42 -2.45
C LEU A 170 -9.46 0.90 -1.10
N LEU A 171 -9.08 2.09 -0.63
CA LEU A 171 -9.58 2.68 0.62
C LEU A 171 -11.07 3.06 0.55
N GLN A 172 -11.60 3.33 -0.63
CA GLN A 172 -13.00 3.73 -0.86
C GLN A 172 -13.91 2.59 -1.32
N LEU A 173 -13.40 1.36 -1.36
CA LEU A 173 -14.12 0.18 -1.83
C LEU A 173 -14.29 -0.87 -0.72
N PRO A 174 -14.88 -0.54 0.46
CA PRO A 174 -15.06 -1.54 1.51
C PRO A 174 -16.07 -2.61 1.09
N PHE A 175 -15.80 -3.86 1.47
CA PHE A 175 -16.70 -4.98 1.27
C PHE A 175 -17.27 -5.48 2.60
N PRO A 176 -18.31 -6.34 2.59
CA PRO A 176 -18.83 -6.94 3.81
C PRO A 176 -17.72 -7.64 4.61
N PRO A 177 -17.70 -7.49 5.95
CA PRO A 177 -16.72 -8.15 6.80
C PRO A 177 -16.68 -9.67 6.56
N ASN A 178 -15.49 -10.26 6.67
CA ASN A 178 -15.23 -11.69 6.45
C ASN A 178 -15.56 -12.22 5.04
N SER A 179 -15.81 -11.36 4.06
CA SER A 179 -15.93 -11.78 2.65
C SER A 179 -14.55 -11.93 2.00
N ASN A 180 -14.45 -12.82 1.00
CA ASN A 180 -13.23 -13.00 0.21
C ASN A 180 -12.77 -11.69 -0.44
N ASN A 181 -13.72 -10.86 -0.90
CA ASN A 181 -13.46 -9.54 -1.44
C ASN A 181 -12.77 -8.62 -0.42
N GLU A 182 -13.27 -8.60 0.82
CA GLU A 182 -12.68 -7.78 1.88
C GLU A 182 -11.28 -8.26 2.25
N THR A 183 -11.09 -9.57 2.45
CA THR A 183 -9.78 -10.14 2.74
C THR A 183 -8.77 -9.85 1.63
N PHE A 184 -9.17 -10.02 0.37
CA PHE A 184 -8.30 -9.75 -0.78
C PHE A 184 -7.98 -8.26 -0.90
N ARG A 185 -8.97 -7.37 -0.74
CA ARG A 185 -8.77 -5.91 -0.72
C ARG A 185 -7.78 -5.48 0.37
N LEU A 186 -7.93 -6.01 1.58
CA LEU A 186 -7.02 -5.74 2.70
C LEU A 186 -5.61 -6.28 2.40
N GLY A 187 -5.50 -7.44 1.75
CA GLY A 187 -4.24 -7.96 1.18
C GLY A 187 -3.56 -6.98 0.22
N LEU A 188 -4.31 -6.46 -0.75
CA LEU A 188 -3.79 -5.46 -1.69
C LEU A 188 -3.36 -4.17 -0.98
N LEU A 189 -4.10 -3.71 0.04
CA LEU A 189 -3.72 -2.55 0.84
C LEU A 189 -2.43 -2.79 1.64
N THR A 190 -2.29 -3.96 2.27
CA THR A 190 -1.08 -4.35 3.01
C THR A 190 0.13 -4.44 2.07
N PHE A 191 -0.04 -5.03 0.88
CA PHE A 191 0.99 -5.05 -0.16
C PHE A 191 1.38 -3.64 -0.59
N CYS A 192 0.39 -2.78 -0.87
CA CYS A 192 0.64 -1.40 -1.27
C CYS A 192 1.32 -0.59 -0.16
N HIS A 193 0.96 -0.82 1.10
CA HIS A 193 1.63 -0.20 2.23
C HIS A 193 3.12 -0.56 2.26
N HIS A 194 3.45 -1.85 2.20
CA HIS A 194 4.85 -2.31 2.18
C HIS A 194 5.61 -1.76 0.97
N THR A 195 5.02 -1.83 -0.22
CA THR A 195 5.67 -1.46 -1.48
C THR A 195 5.83 0.05 -1.64
N PHE A 196 4.79 0.83 -1.32
CA PHE A 196 4.73 2.24 -1.68
C PHE A 196 4.82 3.19 -0.50
N LEU A 197 4.45 2.78 0.71
CA LEU A 197 4.33 3.68 1.85
C LEU A 197 5.45 3.48 2.85
N GLN A 198 5.94 2.26 3.06
CA GLN A 198 7.02 1.98 4.02
C GLN A 198 8.26 2.83 3.70
N TRP A 199 8.63 3.69 4.65
CA TRP A 199 9.83 4.50 4.58
C TRP A 199 10.96 3.70 5.23
N GLN A 200 11.99 3.37 4.44
CA GLN A 200 12.99 2.33 4.72
C GLN A 200 13.58 2.32 6.14
N ASP A 201 13.64 3.48 6.83
CA ASP A 201 14.28 3.58 8.14
C ASP A 201 13.38 4.12 9.26
N LYS A 202 12.05 4.23 9.06
CA LYS A 202 11.17 4.86 10.06
C LYS A 202 10.03 3.95 10.49
N THR A 203 10.05 3.59 11.76
CA THR A 203 9.07 2.77 12.44
C THR A 203 7.82 3.59 12.77
N LEU A 204 6.88 3.64 11.85
CA LEU A 204 5.57 4.23 12.13
C LEU A 204 4.60 3.18 12.66
N PRO A 205 3.68 3.54 13.58
CA PRO A 205 2.62 2.64 14.02
C PRO A 205 1.78 2.18 12.83
N PHE A 206 1.52 0.88 12.72
CA PHE A 206 0.68 0.31 11.66
C PHE A 206 -0.63 -0.23 12.25
N VAL A 207 -1.48 0.68 12.76
CA VAL A 207 -2.72 0.31 13.49
C VAL A 207 -3.72 -0.43 12.60
N PHE A 208 -3.73 -0.16 11.29
CA PHE A 208 -4.54 -0.88 10.31
C PHE A 208 -4.41 -2.40 10.42
N PHE A 209 -3.20 -2.90 10.66
CA PHE A 209 -2.92 -4.33 10.65
C PHE A 209 -3.69 -5.09 11.73
N PRO A 210 -3.52 -4.82 13.04
CA PRO A 210 -4.27 -5.52 14.08
C PRO A 210 -5.76 -5.18 14.05
N ALA A 211 -6.15 -3.99 13.59
CA ALA A 211 -7.55 -3.54 13.61
C ALA A 211 -8.39 -4.14 12.47
N SER A 212 -7.82 -4.31 11.28
CA SER A 212 -8.55 -4.73 10.08
C SER A 212 -7.98 -5.98 9.44
N TYR A 213 -6.68 -6.01 9.17
CA TYR A 213 -6.07 -7.09 8.38
C TYR A 213 -6.09 -8.44 9.12
N GLN A 214 -5.58 -8.48 10.36
CA GLN A 214 -5.41 -9.70 11.12
C GLN A 214 -6.73 -10.46 11.39
N PRO A 215 -7.83 -9.80 11.83
CA PRO A 215 -9.11 -10.49 12.03
C PRO A 215 -9.68 -11.13 10.75
N HIS A 216 -9.56 -10.45 9.61
CA HIS A 216 -10.06 -10.95 8.33
C HIS A 216 -9.23 -12.11 7.79
N LEU A 217 -7.89 -12.03 7.94
CA LEU A 217 -7.00 -13.14 7.61
C LEU A 217 -7.34 -14.39 8.45
N LEU A 218 -7.52 -14.21 9.77
CA LEU A 218 -7.89 -15.31 10.65
C LEU A 218 -9.24 -15.93 10.27
N SER A 219 -10.24 -15.10 9.96
CA SER A 219 -11.55 -15.59 9.51
C SER A 219 -11.44 -16.38 8.21
N PHE A 220 -10.70 -15.87 7.23
CA PHE A 220 -10.50 -16.51 5.94
C PHE A 220 -9.75 -17.85 6.05
N MET A 221 -8.71 -17.91 6.88
CA MET A 221 -8.00 -19.16 7.19
C MET A 221 -8.95 -20.20 7.81
N GLY A 222 -9.81 -19.79 8.74
CA GLY A 222 -10.79 -20.66 9.37
C GLY A 222 -11.83 -21.22 8.38
N GLN A 223 -12.30 -20.39 7.45
CA GLN A 223 -13.22 -20.81 6.38
C GLN A 223 -12.58 -21.89 5.49
N CYS A 224 -11.32 -21.71 5.09
CA CYS A 224 -10.56 -22.67 4.27
C CYS A 224 -10.18 -23.96 5.03
N GLN A 225 -10.27 -23.96 6.36
CA GLN A 225 -10.08 -25.15 7.19
C GLN A 225 -11.39 -25.96 7.34
N GLN A 226 -12.55 -25.30 7.36
CA GLN A 226 -13.83 -25.94 7.64
C GLN A 226 -14.53 -26.52 6.40
N HIS A 227 -14.27 -25.96 5.22
CA HIS A 227 -14.93 -26.35 3.96
C HIS A 227 -13.95 -26.83 2.89
N PRO A 228 -13.14 -27.89 3.11
CA PRO A 228 -12.24 -28.40 2.09
C PRO A 228 -12.96 -29.04 0.89
N ASP A 229 -14.19 -29.54 1.07
CA ASP A 229 -14.90 -30.36 0.07
C ASP A 229 -15.95 -29.58 -0.76
N ASP A 230 -16.27 -28.33 -0.39
CA ASP A 230 -17.33 -27.52 -1.05
C ASP A 230 -16.80 -26.61 -2.19
N ALA A 231 -15.48 -26.43 -2.29
CA ALA A 231 -14.85 -25.66 -3.36
C ALA A 231 -14.49 -26.57 -4.54
N GLY A 232 -14.61 -26.05 -5.78
CA GLY A 232 -14.02 -26.75 -6.93
C GLY A 232 -12.52 -26.96 -6.72
N GLU A 233 -11.95 -28.04 -7.24
CA GLU A 233 -10.52 -28.42 -7.02
C GLU A 233 -9.58 -27.22 -7.24
N ASP A 234 -9.80 -26.45 -8.32
CA ASP A 234 -9.02 -25.26 -8.65
C ASP A 234 -9.25 -24.06 -7.71
N GLU A 235 -10.50 -23.82 -7.24
CA GLU A 235 -10.82 -22.72 -6.32
C GLU A 235 -10.24 -22.98 -4.92
N GLY A 236 -10.19 -24.25 -4.52
CA GLY A 236 -9.57 -24.69 -3.28
C GLY A 236 -8.06 -24.40 -3.27
N GLU A 237 -7.36 -24.76 -4.35
CA GLU A 237 -5.92 -24.53 -4.50
C GLU A 237 -5.57 -23.03 -4.46
N ASP A 238 -6.26 -22.21 -5.25
CA ASP A 238 -6.03 -20.76 -5.29
C ASP A 238 -6.31 -20.08 -3.92
N SER A 239 -7.24 -20.63 -3.13
CA SER A 239 -7.53 -20.12 -1.78
C SER A 239 -6.39 -20.41 -0.80
N LEU A 240 -5.74 -21.57 -0.90
CA LEU A 240 -4.58 -21.90 -0.07
C LEU A 240 -3.35 -21.07 -0.45
N GLU A 241 -3.11 -20.92 -1.75
CA GLU A 241 -2.04 -20.07 -2.27
C GLU A 241 -2.24 -18.60 -1.89
N LEU A 242 -3.49 -18.11 -1.90
CA LEU A 242 -3.82 -16.77 -1.44
C LEU A 242 -3.47 -16.59 0.04
N ILE A 243 -3.75 -17.58 0.90
CA ILE A 243 -3.39 -17.51 2.33
C ILE A 243 -1.87 -17.38 2.50
N LEU A 244 -1.09 -18.16 1.74
CA LEU A 244 0.38 -18.05 1.77
C LEU A 244 0.82 -16.64 1.37
N TRP A 245 0.24 -16.07 0.30
CA TRP A 245 0.56 -14.72 -0.14
C TRP A 245 0.18 -13.66 0.90
N LEU A 246 -1.00 -13.79 1.51
CA LEU A 246 -1.46 -12.90 2.58
C LEU A 246 -0.50 -12.96 3.78
N LEU A 247 -0.16 -14.16 4.27
CA LEU A 247 0.77 -14.32 5.40
C LEU A 247 2.13 -13.67 5.09
N MET A 248 2.68 -13.93 3.91
CA MET A 248 3.96 -13.36 3.49
C MET A 248 3.93 -11.83 3.44
N VAL A 249 2.95 -11.25 2.74
CA VAL A 249 2.77 -9.80 2.66
C VAL A 249 2.52 -9.18 4.02
N GLY A 250 1.77 -9.86 4.88
CA GLY A 250 1.53 -9.44 6.25
C GLY A 250 2.80 -9.34 7.07
N ILE A 251 3.66 -10.38 7.04
CA ILE A 251 4.95 -10.40 7.74
C ILE A 251 5.85 -9.27 7.23
N LEU A 252 5.95 -9.11 5.91
CA LEU A 252 6.80 -8.06 5.30
C LEU A 252 6.33 -6.64 5.62
N ALA A 253 5.02 -6.43 5.75
CA ALA A 253 4.44 -5.13 6.05
C ALA A 253 4.52 -4.75 7.54
N LEU A 254 4.75 -5.71 8.44
CA LEU A 254 4.83 -5.43 9.88
C LEU A 254 6.07 -4.58 10.21
N PRO A 255 5.91 -3.46 10.95
CA PRO A 255 7.05 -2.72 11.47
C PRO A 255 7.83 -3.57 12.48
N PRO A 256 9.18 -3.52 12.49
CA PRO A 256 10.02 -4.22 13.46
C PRO A 256 10.01 -3.51 14.83
N LEU A 257 8.82 -3.42 15.43
CA LEU A 257 8.59 -2.78 16.73
C LEU A 257 8.23 -3.84 17.78
N PRO A 258 8.67 -3.66 19.05
CA PRO A 258 8.35 -4.61 20.12
C PRO A 258 6.86 -4.89 20.29
N ALA A 259 6.00 -3.90 20.03
CA ALA A 259 4.55 -4.05 20.10
C ALA A 259 3.97 -5.08 19.10
N PHE A 260 4.66 -5.35 17.99
CA PHE A 260 4.24 -6.31 16.96
C PHE A 260 4.95 -7.66 17.05
N GLN A 261 5.87 -7.85 18.02
CA GLN A 261 6.64 -9.10 18.12
C GLN A 261 5.72 -10.33 18.28
N GLY A 262 4.66 -10.24 19.08
CA GLY A 262 3.69 -11.32 19.22
C GLY A 262 2.94 -11.62 17.92
N THR A 263 2.57 -10.59 17.18
CA THR A 263 1.88 -10.71 15.88
C THR A 263 2.79 -11.30 14.81
N ASP A 264 4.06 -10.88 14.75
CA ASP A 264 5.06 -11.44 13.83
C ASP A 264 5.29 -12.93 14.10
N LEU A 265 5.47 -13.32 15.37
CA LEU A 265 5.62 -14.72 15.77
C LEU A 265 4.38 -15.54 15.39
N TRP A 266 3.18 -15.00 15.60
CA TRP A 266 1.92 -15.66 15.22
C TRP A 266 1.83 -15.86 13.70
N LEU A 267 2.09 -14.84 12.89
CA LEU A 267 2.07 -14.95 11.42
C LEU A 267 3.07 -15.98 10.91
N ARG A 268 4.29 -15.99 11.48
CA ARG A 268 5.34 -16.95 11.12
C ARG A 268 4.94 -18.39 11.49
N GLY A 269 4.28 -18.58 12.63
CA GLY A 269 3.70 -19.86 13.02
C GLY A 269 2.64 -20.33 12.01
N CYS A 270 1.69 -19.46 11.67
CA CYS A 270 0.67 -19.76 10.66
C CYS A 270 1.26 -20.03 9.27
N LEU A 271 2.30 -19.29 8.88
CA LEU A 271 3.01 -19.52 7.63
C LEU A 271 3.64 -20.92 7.60
N ARG A 272 4.24 -21.37 8.70
CA ARG A 272 4.77 -22.74 8.79
C ARG A 272 3.69 -23.78 8.55
N GLU A 273 2.59 -23.69 9.29
CA GLU A 273 1.49 -24.65 9.22
C GLU A 273 0.94 -24.73 7.78
N TRP A 274 0.83 -23.58 7.11
CA TRP A 274 0.36 -23.55 5.73
C TRP A 274 1.38 -24.05 4.70
N LEU A 275 2.67 -23.77 4.89
CA LEU A 275 3.73 -24.34 4.03
C LEU A 275 3.73 -25.87 4.13
N GLU A 276 3.57 -26.42 5.33
CA GLU A 276 3.45 -27.86 5.54
C GLU A 276 2.20 -28.45 4.87
N ARG A 277 1.06 -27.77 4.98
CA ARG A 277 -0.21 -28.22 4.39
C ARG A 277 -0.19 -28.21 2.87
N VAL A 278 0.38 -27.17 2.26
CA VAL A 278 0.52 -27.07 0.78
C VAL A 278 1.70 -27.92 0.28
N GLY A 279 2.62 -28.32 1.17
CA GLY A 279 3.77 -29.15 0.82
C GLY A 279 4.94 -28.39 0.22
N ILE A 280 5.03 -27.07 0.45
CA ILE A 280 6.10 -26.20 -0.07
C ILE A 280 7.37 -26.40 0.74
N ARG A 281 8.48 -26.74 0.08
CA ARG A 281 9.76 -27.08 0.73
C ARG A 281 10.90 -26.17 0.32
N THR A 282 10.76 -25.44 -0.78
CA THR A 282 11.81 -24.57 -1.29
C THR A 282 11.33 -23.13 -1.43
N TRP A 283 12.27 -22.18 -1.33
CA TRP A 283 11.97 -20.77 -1.58
C TRP A 283 11.48 -20.56 -3.02
N GLY A 284 12.02 -21.31 -3.99
CA GLY A 284 11.59 -21.24 -5.39
C GLY A 284 10.10 -21.54 -5.57
N GLU A 285 9.60 -22.60 -4.95
CA GLU A 285 8.16 -22.95 -4.99
C GLU A 285 7.29 -21.86 -4.37
N LEU A 286 7.64 -21.36 -3.18
CA LEU A 286 6.88 -20.27 -2.54
C LEU A 286 6.91 -19.01 -3.39
N ARG A 287 8.07 -18.68 -3.95
CA ARG A 287 8.27 -17.49 -4.77
C ARG A 287 7.40 -17.52 -6.02
N GLU A 288 7.24 -18.67 -6.68
CA GLU A 288 6.34 -18.78 -7.83
C GLU A 288 4.89 -18.48 -7.43
N ILE A 289 4.43 -18.96 -6.26
CA ILE A 289 3.11 -18.60 -5.72
C ILE A 289 3.02 -17.09 -5.49
N MET A 290 4.03 -16.47 -4.85
CA MET A 290 4.01 -15.02 -4.62
C MET A 290 3.86 -14.22 -5.92
N LYS A 291 4.51 -14.68 -7.00
CA LYS A 291 4.48 -14.04 -8.32
C LYS A 291 3.16 -14.25 -9.08
N ARG A 292 2.39 -15.31 -8.78
CA ARG A 292 1.01 -15.46 -9.31
C ARG A 292 0.10 -14.34 -8.79
N PHE A 293 0.32 -13.88 -7.57
CA PHE A 293 -0.37 -12.72 -7.00
C PHE A 293 0.41 -11.44 -7.31
N LEU A 294 1.10 -10.85 -6.32
CA LEU A 294 1.87 -9.63 -6.48
C LEU A 294 3.23 -9.77 -5.82
N TRP A 295 4.29 -9.54 -6.60
CA TRP A 295 5.66 -9.62 -6.11
C TRP A 295 6.62 -8.77 -6.95
N VAL A 296 7.42 -7.94 -6.29
CA VAL A 296 8.49 -7.16 -6.91
C VAL A 296 9.83 -7.78 -6.49
N ASP A 297 10.51 -8.43 -7.43
CA ASP A 297 11.69 -9.27 -7.18
C ASP A 297 12.76 -8.51 -6.37
N LEU A 298 13.11 -7.29 -6.81
CA LEU A 298 14.13 -6.46 -6.17
C LEU A 298 13.77 -6.05 -4.73
N MET A 299 12.49 -5.88 -4.44
CA MET A 299 12.04 -5.38 -3.14
C MET A 299 11.80 -6.50 -2.14
N HIS A 300 11.24 -7.62 -2.62
CA HIS A 300 10.70 -8.64 -1.73
C HIS A 300 11.55 -9.91 -1.69
N ASP A 301 12.38 -10.24 -2.70
CA ASP A 301 13.10 -11.52 -2.74
C ASP A 301 13.99 -11.73 -1.50
N PHE A 302 14.84 -10.75 -1.17
CA PHE A 302 15.76 -10.86 -0.04
C PHE A 302 15.03 -11.02 1.30
N ALA A 303 14.02 -10.18 1.55
CA ALA A 303 13.27 -10.21 2.79
C ALA A 303 12.38 -11.47 2.88
N GLY A 304 11.76 -11.85 1.78
CA GLY A 304 10.90 -13.04 1.68
C GLY A 304 11.68 -14.34 1.88
N GLU A 305 12.85 -14.47 1.25
CA GLU A 305 13.74 -15.63 1.45
C GLU A 305 14.22 -15.71 2.90
N GLY A 306 14.52 -14.57 3.52
CA GLY A 306 14.83 -14.48 4.95
C GLY A 306 13.70 -15.02 5.83
N VAL A 307 12.46 -14.55 5.61
CA VAL A 307 11.27 -15.04 6.32
C VAL A 307 11.08 -16.54 6.13
N PHE A 308 11.17 -17.04 4.90
CA PHE A 308 11.04 -18.45 4.60
C PHE A 308 12.09 -19.29 5.32
N GLY A 309 13.36 -18.86 5.27
CA GLY A 309 14.47 -19.52 5.95
C GLY A 309 14.32 -19.54 7.47
N ASP A 310 13.80 -18.47 8.08
CA ASP A 310 13.56 -18.42 9.53
C ASP A 310 12.45 -19.39 9.95
N VAL A 311 11.38 -19.48 9.16
CA VAL A 311 10.21 -20.30 9.46
C VAL A 311 10.54 -21.80 9.40
N LEU A 312 11.45 -22.23 8.52
CA LEU A 312 11.86 -23.63 8.38
C LEU A 312 12.97 -24.09 9.34
N LYS A 313 13.69 -23.17 10.00
CA LYS A 313 14.81 -23.50 10.92
C LYS A 313 14.36 -23.85 12.34
N VAL A 314 13.11 -23.58 12.68
CA VAL A 314 12.51 -23.74 14.01
C VAL A 314 11.45 -24.82 13.92
#